data_AF-V9W7Z6-F1
#
_entry.id   AF-V9W7Z6-F1
#
_cell.length_a   1.000
_cell.length_b   1.000
_cell.length_c   1.000
_cell.angle_alpha   90.00
_cell.angle_beta   90.00
_cell.angle_gamma   90.00
#
_symmetry.space_group_name_H-M   'P 1'
#
loop_
_entity.id
_entity.type
_entity.pdbx_description
1 polymer ?
#
loop_
_entity_poly.entity_id
_entity_poly.type
_entity_poly.pdbx_seq_one_letter_code
_entity_poly.pdbx_strand_id
1 'polypeptide(L)' 'MAAKKNGINLYEAKNYQKQKRKVARLHEKVMNQRNDFLNKLSTDMIKNHDMICIEDLNTKGMLHNHKLAKSI' A
#
# COMPACT_ATOMS: atom_id res chain seq x y z
N MET A 1 0.35 24.94 11.00
CA MET A 1 -0.22 25.41 9.72
C MET A 1 -0.63 26.88 9.86
N ALA A 2 -0.21 27.75 8.95
CA ALA A 2 -0.51 29.19 9.02
C ALA A 2 -2.03 29.47 9.07
N ALA A 3 -2.84 28.71 8.31
CA ALA A 3 -4.30 28.85 8.32
C ALA A 3 -4.94 28.56 9.69
N LYS A 4 -4.54 27.48 10.39
CA LYS A 4 -5.01 27.17 11.75
C LYS A 4 -4.54 28.18 12.79
N LYS A 5 -3.33 28.74 12.63
CA LYS A 5 -2.80 29.80 13.52
C LYS A 5 -3.58 31.11 13.38
N ASN A 6 -4.12 31.39 12.20
CA ASN A 6 -4.88 32.60 11.90
C ASN A 6 -6.40 32.43 12.07
N GLY A 7 -6.88 31.32 12.64
CA GLY A 7 -8.32 31.05 12.82
C GLY A 7 -9.10 30.79 11.52
N ILE A 8 -8.43 30.61 10.39
CA ILE A 8 -9.06 30.41 9.08
C ILE A 8 -9.53 28.96 8.96
N ASN A 9 -10.79 28.77 8.54
CA ASN A 9 -11.33 27.44 8.26
C ASN A 9 -10.48 26.75 7.17
N LEU A 10 -10.06 25.51 7.43
CA LEU A 10 -9.27 24.72 6.48
C LEU A 10 -10.01 24.50 5.15
N TYR A 11 -11.34 24.50 5.17
CA TYR A 11 -12.16 24.44 3.96
C TYR A 11 -11.89 25.62 3.02
N GLU A 12 -11.76 26.83 3.57
CA GLU A 12 -11.55 28.08 2.83
C GLU A 12 -10.06 28.33 2.50
N ALA A 13 -9.15 27.67 3.23
CA ALA A 13 -7.72 27.82 3.05
C ALA A 13 -7.22 27.22 1.70
N LYS A 14 -7.04 28.07 0.69
CA LYS A 14 -6.61 27.70 -0.67
C LYS A 14 -5.36 26.80 -0.71
N ASN A 15 -4.34 27.11 0.08
CA ASN A 15 -3.09 26.34 0.09
C ASN A 15 -3.28 24.93 0.68
N TYR A 16 -4.11 24.79 1.71
CA TYR A 16 -4.45 23.50 2.28
C TYR A 16 -5.23 22.64 1.29
N GLN A 17 -6.24 23.19 0.62
CA GLN A 17 -7.01 22.46 -0.38
C GLN A 17 -6.18 22.01 -1.58
N LYS A 18 -5.20 22.83 -2.00
CA LYS A 18 -4.21 22.43 -3.03
C LYS A 18 -3.37 21.25 -2.57
N GLN A 19 -2.83 21.30 -1.35
CA GLN A 19 -2.01 20.21 -0.81
C GLN A 19 -2.83 18.92 -0.59
N LYS A 20 -4.06 19.03 -0.07
CA LYS A 20 -4.98 17.89 0.09
C LYS A 20 -5.19 17.13 -1.22
N ARG A 21 -5.44 17.87 -2.31
CA ARG A 21 -5.58 17.27 -3.66
C ARG A 21 -4.30 16.59 -4.15
N LYS A 22 -3.13 17.20 -3.92
CA LYS A 22 -1.83 16.58 -4.28
C LYS A 22 -1.60 15.27 -3.55
N VAL A 23 -1.86 15.24 -2.25
CA VAL A 23 -1.71 14.04 -1.42
C VAL A 23 -2.68 12.95 -1.87
N ALA A 24 -3.95 13.29 -2.12
CA ALA A 24 -4.94 12.34 -2.63
C ALA A 24 -4.48 11.67 -3.93
N ARG A 25 -3.98 12.45 -4.91
CA ARG A 25 -3.45 11.93 -6.17
C ARG A 25 -2.25 11.00 -5.98
N LEU A 26 -1.38 11.30 -5.01
CA LEU A 26 -0.24 10.43 -4.71
C LEU A 26 -0.70 9.09 -4.15
N HIS A 27 -1.65 9.10 -3.19
CA HIS A 27 -2.22 7.87 -2.65
C HIS A 27 -2.92 7.05 -3.71
N GLU A 28 -3.71 7.70 -4.57
CA GLU A 28 -4.36 7.06 -5.72
C GLU A 28 -3.32 6.39 -6.63
N LYS A 29 -2.24 7.08 -6.98
CA LYS A 29 -1.17 6.52 -7.80
C LYS A 29 -0.55 5.28 -7.14
N VAL A 30 -0.23 5.33 -5.86
CA VAL A 30 0.36 4.20 -5.11
C VAL A 30 -0.63 3.03 -5.05
N MET A 31 -1.91 3.29 -4.80
CA MET A 31 -2.95 2.26 -4.77
C MET A 31 -3.11 1.60 -6.14
N ASN A 32 -3.16 2.38 -7.21
CA ASN A 32 -3.30 1.85 -8.57
C ASN A 32 -2.08 1.01 -8.97
N GLN A 33 -0.87 1.42 -8.60
CA GLN A 33 0.35 0.64 -8.83
C GLN A 33 0.32 -0.71 -8.09
N ARG A 34 -0.12 -0.72 -6.83
CA ARG A 34 -0.25 -1.96 -6.04
C ARG A 34 -1.29 -2.90 -6.66
N ASN A 35 -2.43 -2.37 -7.08
CA ASN A 35 -3.48 -3.17 -7.70
C ASN A 35 -3.04 -3.73 -9.06
N ASP A 36 -2.39 -2.91 -9.89
CA ASP A 36 -1.83 -3.35 -11.17
C ASP A 36 -0.82 -4.49 -11.00
N PHE A 37 0.09 -4.35 -10.02
CA PHE A 37 1.04 -5.40 -9.68
C PHE A 37 0.34 -6.70 -9.27
N LEU A 38 -0.62 -6.65 -8.34
CA LEU A 38 -1.36 -7.83 -7.88
C LEU A 38 -2.13 -8.51 -9.01
N ASN A 39 -2.78 -7.73 -9.88
CA ASN A 39 -3.53 -8.27 -11.01
C ASN A 39 -2.61 -8.95 -12.04
N LYS A 40 -1.47 -8.33 -12.35
CA LYS A 40 -0.47 -8.91 -13.26
C LYS A 40 0.13 -10.18 -12.68
N LEU A 41 0.53 -10.16 -11.41
CA LEU A 41 1.09 -11.31 -10.71
C LEU A 41 0.11 -12.49 -10.67
N SER A 42 -1.14 -12.23 -10.27
CA SER A 42 -2.19 -13.26 -10.23
C SER A 42 -2.46 -13.85 -11.62
N THR A 43 -2.55 -12.99 -12.64
CA THR A 43 -2.73 -13.44 -14.03
C THR A 43 -1.56 -14.29 -14.50
N ASP A 44 -0.33 -13.90 -14.18
CA ASP A 44 0.87 -14.64 -14.55
C ASP A 44 0.94 -16.01 -13.85
N MET A 45 0.66 -16.05 -12.55
CA MET A 45 0.59 -17.30 -11.77
C MET A 45 -0.40 -18.29 -12.38
N ILE A 46 -1.62 -17.85 -12.69
CA ILE A 46 -2.67 -18.71 -13.28
C ILE A 46 -2.31 -19.17 -14.69
N LYS A 47 -1.68 -18.31 -15.50
CA LYS A 47 -1.29 -18.68 -16.87
C LYS A 47 -0.15 -19.68 -16.92
N ASN A 48 0.76 -19.63 -15.95
CA ASN A 48 1.96 -20.44 -15.94
C ASN A 48 1.84 -21.72 -15.09
N HIS A 49 0.80 -21.86 -14.27
CA HIS A 49 0.62 -23.00 -13.37
C HIS A 49 -0.80 -23.56 -13.45
N ASP A 50 -0.92 -24.85 -13.78
CA ASP A 50 -2.21 -25.54 -13.86
C ASP A 50 -2.80 -25.89 -12.47
N MET A 51 -1.95 -25.93 -11.44
CA MET A 51 -2.34 -26.18 -10.05
C MET A 51 -1.58 -25.26 -9.10
N ILE A 52 -2.31 -24.54 -8.25
CA ILE A 52 -1.75 -23.64 -7.24
C ILE A 52 -2.13 -24.17 -5.85
N CYS A 53 -1.13 -24.50 -5.04
CA CYS A 53 -1.31 -24.88 -3.64
C CYS A 53 -0.88 -23.71 -2.75
N ILE A 54 -1.72 -23.31 -1.80
CA ILE A 54 -1.40 -22.25 -0.84
C ILE A 54 -1.21 -22.89 0.53
N GLU A 55 -0.01 -22.76 1.08
CA GLU A 55 0.31 -23.23 2.42
C GLU A 55 -0.03 -22.15 3.46
N ASP A 56 -0.72 -22.54 4.54
CA ASP A 56 -0.95 -21.66 5.68
C ASP A 56 0.24 -21.75 6.64
N LEU A 57 1.19 -20.83 6.46
CA LEU A 57 2.45 -20.81 7.21
C LEU A 57 2.41 -19.75 8.31
N ASN A 58 2.79 -20.12 9.55
CA ASN A 58 3.00 -19.16 10.64
C ASN A 58 4.31 -18.39 10.45
N THR A 59 4.31 -17.51 9.45
CA THR A 59 5.45 -16.66 9.06
C THR A 59 5.98 -15.83 10.22
N LYS A 60 5.08 -15.31 11.08
CA LYS A 60 5.47 -14.59 12.29
C LYS A 60 6.31 -15.48 13.20
N GLY A 61 5.84 -16.68 13.53
CA GLY A 61 6.58 -17.63 14.38
C GLY A 61 7.93 -18.02 13.79
N MET A 62 8.01 -18.16 12.47
CA MET A 62 9.26 -18.51 11.78
C MET A 62 10.26 -17.37 11.75
N LEU A 63 9.81 -16.12 11.64
CA LEU A 63 10.67 -14.93 11.72
C LEU A 63 11.29 -14.76 13.12
N HIS A 64 10.57 -15.15 14.18
CA HIS A 64 11.07 -15.09 15.56
C HIS A 64 12.05 -16.22 15.88
N ASN A 65 12.02 -17.32 15.12
CA ASN A 65 12.98 -18.40 15.26
C ASN A 65 14.23 -18.12 14.41
N HIS A 66 15.31 -17.66 15.04
CA HIS A 66 16.57 -17.34 14.36
C HIS A 66 17.16 -18.48 13.50
N LYS A 67 16.77 -19.74 13.74
CA LYS A 67 17.19 -20.89 12.90
C LYS A 67 16.43 -20.97 11.57
N LEU A 68 15.22 -20.42 11.51
CA LEU A 68 14.34 -20.44 10.33
C LEU A 68 14.24 -19.07 9.65
N ALA A 69 14.49 -17.98 10.39
CA ALA A 69 14.37 -16.60 9.92
C ALA A 69 15.34 -16.23 8.78
N LYS A 70 16.39 -17.02 8.53
CA LYS A 70 17.32 -16.77 7.39
C LYS A 70 16.74 -17.25 6.06
N SER A 71 15.78 -18.17 6.09
CA SER A 71 15.19 -18.82 4.91
C SER A 71 13.75 -18.37 4.64
N ILE A 72 13.25 -17.42 5.44
CA ILE A 72 11.93 -16.78 5.37
C ILE A 72 12.17 -15.32 5.03
#